data_AF-A0AAD4EBB2-F1
#
_entry.id   AF-A0AAD4EBB2-F1
#
_cell.length_a   1.000
_cell.length_b   1.000
_cell.length_c   1.000
_cell.angle_alpha   90.00
_cell.angle_beta   90.00
_cell.angle_gamma   90.00
#
_symmetry.space_group_name_H-M   'P 1'
#
loop_
_entity.id
_entity.type
_entity.pdbx_description
1 polymer ?
#
loop_
_entity_poly.entity_id
_entity_poly.type
_entity_poly.pdbx_seq_one_letter_code
_entity_poly.pdbx_strand_id
1 'polypeptide(L)'
;VWELFHMVFHFVKDDEYMLHITASHEAISSFTHGPGTGPDPLDLHWDMTTTHNSKWNKKVIDILCSQYTSMYQKDQLPSRSCQSIICDIRKKFSQCRNFWRKAQPHMLSNGTRETMQEVGDRLVNQTNERLQLTRVLTRRVMKFETRKKVTLALLSDRIATGKDDQAVWAYLQSLVETL
;
A
#
# COMPACT_ATOMS: atom_id res chain seq x y z
N VAL A 1 9.03 4.17 7.92
CA VAL A 1 8.26 5.06 7.00
C VAL A 1 6.76 4.86 7.14
N TRP A 2 6.24 3.63 7.27
CA TRP A 2 4.81 3.42 7.54
C TRP A 2 4.35 4.12 8.83
N GLU A 3 5.05 3.89 9.95
CA GLU A 3 4.74 4.55 11.23
C GLU A 3 4.79 6.09 11.11
N LEU A 4 5.82 6.63 10.45
CA LEU A 4 5.94 8.09 10.19
C LEU A 4 4.69 8.65 9.50
N PHE A 5 4.21 7.97 8.45
CA PHE A 5 3.02 8.43 7.72
C PHE A 5 1.76 8.35 8.61
N HIS A 6 1.64 7.30 9.42
CA HIS A 6 0.54 7.18 10.37
C HIS A 6 0.56 8.29 11.43
N MET A 7 1.73 8.64 11.96
CA MET A 7 1.85 9.71 12.96
C MET A 7 1.60 11.10 12.37
N VAL A 8 2.12 11.37 11.17
CA VAL A 8 2.08 12.72 10.58
C VAL A 8 0.75 13.00 9.88
N PHE A 9 0.18 12.01 9.18
CA PHE A 9 -1.03 12.21 8.39
C PHE A 9 -2.26 11.53 9.01
N HIS A 10 -2.11 10.86 10.15
CA HIS A 10 -3.20 10.19 10.88
C HIS A 10 -3.97 9.13 10.09
N PHE A 11 -3.31 8.49 9.10
CA PHE A 11 -3.89 7.39 8.32
C PHE A 11 -3.27 6.05 8.69
N VAL A 12 -4.12 5.07 8.97
CA VAL A 12 -3.74 3.69 9.29
C VAL A 12 -3.54 2.89 8.00
N LYS A 13 -4.37 3.15 6.98
CA LYS A 13 -4.38 2.42 5.71
C LYS A 13 -4.21 3.33 4.51
N ASP A 14 -3.67 2.77 3.44
CA ASP A 14 -3.35 3.53 2.23
C ASP A 14 -4.59 4.00 1.48
N ASP A 15 -5.70 3.27 1.58
CA ASP A 15 -6.99 3.64 0.98
C ASP A 15 -7.69 4.79 1.72
N GLU A 16 -7.33 5.08 2.97
CA GLU A 16 -7.85 6.25 3.69
C GLU A 16 -7.39 7.59 3.06
N TYR A 17 -6.28 7.57 2.30
CA TYR A 17 -5.82 8.72 1.51
C TYR A 17 -6.80 9.15 0.42
N MET A 18 -7.83 8.35 0.12
CA MET A 18 -8.94 8.75 -0.75
C MET A 18 -9.64 10.03 -0.26
N LEU A 19 -9.65 10.27 1.06
CA LEU A 19 -10.27 11.42 1.70
C LEU A 19 -9.25 12.50 2.10
N HIS A 20 -7.99 12.36 1.68
CA HIS A 20 -6.94 13.28 2.09
C HIS A 20 -7.20 14.70 1.57
N ILE A 21 -7.11 15.66 2.48
CA ILE A 21 -7.15 17.09 2.17
C ILE A 21 -5.76 17.48 1.66
N THR A 22 -5.69 17.79 0.36
CA THR A 22 -4.47 18.27 -0.30
C THR A 22 -4.14 19.70 0.14
N ALA A 23 -2.87 20.07 0.05
CA ALA A 23 -2.44 21.45 0.25
C ALA A 23 -3.20 22.41 -0.70
N SER A 24 -3.57 23.58 -0.19
CA SER A 24 -4.32 24.56 -0.97
C SER A 24 -3.49 25.11 -2.12
N HIS A 25 -4.14 25.39 -3.26
CA HIS A 25 -3.47 25.97 -4.42
C HIS A 25 -2.81 27.32 -4.09
N GLU A 26 -3.45 28.12 -3.22
CA GLU A 26 -2.92 29.41 -2.78
C GLU A 26 -1.61 29.27 -2.00
N ALA A 27 -1.52 28.32 -1.06
CA ALA A 27 -0.31 28.06 -0.30
C ALA A 27 0.82 27.56 -1.22
N ILE A 28 0.51 26.62 -2.11
CA ILE A 28 1.46 26.08 -3.09
C ILE A 28 1.98 27.18 -4.02
N SER A 29 1.08 28.01 -4.56
CA SER A 29 1.44 29.08 -5.48
C SER A 29 2.29 30.15 -4.79
N SER A 30 1.88 30.57 -3.59
CA SER A 30 2.59 31.55 -2.77
C SER A 30 4.01 31.09 -2.44
N PHE A 31 4.21 29.81 -2.10
CA PHE A 31 5.54 29.23 -1.86
C PHE A 31 6.37 29.07 -3.15
N THR A 32 5.74 28.68 -4.25
CA THR A 32 6.44 28.32 -5.48
C THR A 32 6.94 29.54 -6.28
N HIS A 33 6.15 30.62 -6.25
CA HIS A 33 6.34 31.82 -7.08
C HIS A 33 6.50 33.12 -6.26
N GLY A 34 6.27 33.08 -4.95
CA GLY A 34 6.30 34.26 -4.09
C GLY A 34 7.07 34.03 -2.78
N PRO A 35 6.88 34.92 -1.79
CA PRO A 35 7.51 34.82 -0.47
C PRO A 35 6.72 33.91 0.50
N GLY A 36 5.76 33.12 -0.01
CA GLY A 36 4.89 32.31 0.83
C GLY A 36 5.67 31.32 1.68
N THR A 37 5.16 31.07 2.88
CA THR A 37 5.70 30.04 3.76
C THR A 37 5.54 28.66 3.12
N GLY A 38 6.54 27.80 3.33
CA GLY A 38 6.47 26.42 2.88
C GLY A 38 5.48 25.57 3.69
N PRO A 39 5.47 24.24 3.47
CA PRO A 39 4.65 23.31 4.24
C PRO A 39 4.90 23.44 5.74
N ASP A 40 3.83 23.39 6.55
CA ASP A 40 3.90 23.40 8.00
C ASP A 40 4.33 22.02 8.53
N PRO A 41 5.43 21.89 9.28
CA PRO A 41 5.85 20.62 9.87
C PRO A 41 4.86 19.99 10.85
N LEU A 42 3.96 20.77 11.46
CA LEU A 42 2.97 20.29 12.43
C LEU A 42 1.63 19.91 11.78
N ASP A 43 1.35 20.45 10.60
CA ASP A 43 0.14 20.19 9.82
C ASP A 43 0.51 19.96 8.34
N LEU A 44 1.18 18.83 8.10
CA LEU A 44 1.75 18.54 6.78
C LEU A 44 0.65 18.09 5.80
N HIS A 45 0.60 18.78 4.66
CA HIS A 45 -0.26 18.41 3.54
C HIS A 45 0.55 18.16 2.28
N TRP A 46 0.24 17.08 1.57
CA TRP A 46 0.79 16.83 0.24
C TRP A 46 0.06 17.67 -0.79
N ASP A 47 0.76 18.06 -1.86
CA ASP A 47 0.11 18.38 -3.12
C ASP A 47 -0.12 17.08 -3.91
N MET A 48 -1.35 16.56 -3.84
CA MET A 48 -1.74 15.32 -4.51
C MET A 48 -1.96 15.50 -6.02
N THR A 49 -2.06 16.74 -6.49
CA THR A 49 -2.32 17.04 -7.90
C THR A 49 -1.05 16.83 -8.75
N THR A 50 0.13 17.05 -8.18
CA THR A 50 1.43 16.94 -8.87
C THR A 50 2.24 15.69 -8.46
N THR A 51 3.49 15.61 -8.94
CA THR A 51 4.40 14.51 -8.59
C THR A 51 5.22 14.86 -7.34
N HIS A 52 5.97 13.88 -6.81
CA HIS A 52 6.90 14.12 -5.69
C HIS A 52 8.04 15.10 -6.03
N ASN A 53 8.18 15.47 -7.31
CA ASN A 53 9.23 16.38 -7.78
C ASN A 53 8.83 17.86 -7.76
N SER A 54 7.57 18.20 -7.42
CA SER A 54 7.15 19.59 -7.25
C SER A 54 7.93 20.25 -6.11
N LYS A 55 8.09 21.59 -6.17
CA LYS A 55 8.82 22.32 -5.12
C LYS A 55 8.19 22.08 -3.74
N TRP A 56 6.86 22.11 -3.67
CA TRP A 56 6.10 21.81 -2.46
C TRP A 56 6.38 20.41 -1.93
N ASN A 57 6.16 19.37 -2.76
CA ASN A 57 6.31 17.99 -2.30
C ASN A 57 7.77 17.62 -1.97
N LYS A 58 8.76 18.22 -2.63
CA LYS A 58 10.17 18.09 -2.23
C LYS A 58 10.38 18.60 -0.80
N LYS A 59 9.81 19.76 -0.46
CA LYS A 59 9.94 20.31 0.88
C LYS A 59 9.22 19.46 1.93
N VAL A 60 8.05 18.90 1.61
CA VAL A 60 7.37 17.92 2.47
C VAL A 60 8.25 16.70 2.72
N ILE A 61 8.91 16.17 1.68
CA ILE A 61 9.84 15.03 1.82
C ILE A 61 11.01 15.37 2.74
N ASP A 62 11.60 16.56 2.60
CA ASP A 62 12.71 17.00 3.46
C ASP A 62 12.30 17.08 4.94
N ILE A 63 11.10 17.61 5.22
CA ILE A 63 10.55 17.67 6.57
C ILE A 63 10.32 16.27 7.12
N LEU A 64 9.69 15.38 6.34
CA LEU A 64 9.46 13.99 6.73
C LEU A 64 10.77 13.23 6.99
N CYS A 65 11.82 13.46 6.19
CA CYS A 65 13.13 12.86 6.42
C CYS A 65 13.75 13.35 7.75
N SER A 66 13.59 14.63 8.05
CA SER A 66 14.08 15.24 9.29
C SER A 66 13.35 14.68 10.51
N GLN A 67 12.02 14.57 10.43
CA GLN A 67 11.19 13.95 11.47
C GLN A 67 11.55 12.47 11.67
N TYR A 68 11.68 11.71 10.58
CA TYR A 68 12.08 10.30 10.63
C TYR A 68 13.44 10.12 11.32
N THR A 69 14.42 10.95 10.97
CA THR A 69 15.75 10.90 11.56
C THR A 69 15.69 11.18 13.07
N SER A 70 14.91 12.18 13.47
CA SER A 70 14.73 12.56 14.89
C SER A 70 14.08 11.45 15.71
N MET A 71 13.07 10.77 15.15
CA MET A 71 12.42 9.62 15.78
C MET A 71 13.40 8.46 16.01
N TYR A 72 14.16 8.08 14.98
CA TYR A 72 15.08 6.96 15.06
C TYR A 72 16.29 7.23 15.96
N GLN A 73 16.74 8.48 16.05
CA GLN A 73 17.76 8.90 17.03
C GLN A 73 17.27 8.73 18.47
N LYS A 74 16.00 9.07 18.73
CA LYS A 74 15.38 8.89 20.05
C LYS A 74 15.29 7.41 20.45
N ASP A 75 14.99 6.54 19.50
CA ASP A 75 14.76 5.10 19.74
C ASP A 75 16.05 4.24 19.63
N GLN A 76 17.22 4.86 19.46
CA GLN A 76 18.52 4.19 19.30
C GLN A 76 18.56 3.11 18.21
N LEU A 77 17.75 3.27 17.16
CA LEU A 77 17.66 2.30 16.07
C LEU A 77 18.84 2.46 15.08
N PRO A 78 19.21 1.40 14.34
CA PRO A 78 20.28 1.47 13.35
C PRO A 78 20.02 2.57 12.32
N SER A 79 21.04 3.41 12.11
CA SER A 79 20.96 4.52 11.16
C SER A 79 20.79 4.01 9.73
N ARG A 80 19.78 4.54 9.02
CA ARG A 80 19.57 4.32 7.59
C ARG A 80 20.12 5.49 6.80
N SER A 81 20.57 5.26 5.58
CA SER A 81 20.99 6.36 4.70
C SER A 81 19.80 7.27 4.36
N CYS A 82 20.02 8.58 4.37
CA CYS A 82 19.00 9.59 4.03
C CYS A 82 18.37 9.30 2.66
N GLN A 83 19.18 8.89 1.68
CA GLN A 83 18.70 8.54 0.34
C GLN A 83 17.72 7.35 0.35
N SER A 84 17.97 6.32 1.18
CA SER A 84 17.07 5.17 1.30
C SER A 84 15.71 5.60 1.86
N ILE A 85 15.72 6.49 2.86
CA ILE A 85 14.50 7.03 3.48
C ILE A 85 13.69 7.86 2.47
N ILE A 86 14.36 8.74 1.72
CA ILE A 86 13.73 9.54 0.65
C ILE A 86 13.06 8.64 -0.39
N CYS A 87 13.73 7.57 -0.83
CA CYS A 87 13.17 6.61 -1.78
C CYS A 87 11.89 5.95 -1.24
N ASP A 88 11.90 5.52 0.02
CA ASP A 88 10.72 4.92 0.65
C ASP A 88 9.56 5.91 0.78
N ILE A 89 9.83 7.16 1.18
CA ILE A 89 8.82 8.22 1.28
C ILE A 89 8.21 8.50 -0.10
N ARG A 90 9.03 8.61 -1.16
CA ARG A 90 8.54 8.81 -2.54
C ARG A 90 7.68 7.66 -3.03
N LYS A 91 8.09 6.42 -2.74
CA LYS A 91 7.31 5.23 -3.06
C LYS A 91 5.96 5.27 -2.35
N LYS A 92 5.96 5.60 -1.06
CA LYS A 92 4.75 5.71 -0.26
C LYS A 92 3.81 6.81 -0.76
N PHE A 93 4.33 8.01 -0.99
CA PHE A 93 3.57 9.11 -1.59
C PHE A 93 2.92 8.69 -2.91
N SER A 94 3.67 8.00 -3.78
CA SER A 94 3.14 7.56 -5.08
C SER A 94 1.97 6.58 -4.92
N GLN A 95 2.03 5.69 -3.92
CA GLN A 95 0.93 4.79 -3.57
C GLN A 95 -0.28 5.57 -3.06
N CYS A 96 -0.10 6.44 -2.06
CA CYS A 96 -1.15 7.29 -1.49
C CYS A 96 -1.83 8.15 -2.57
N ARG A 97 -1.04 8.79 -3.45
CA ARG A 97 -1.54 9.58 -4.57
C ARG A 97 -2.38 8.75 -5.53
N ASN A 98 -2.01 7.49 -5.78
CA ASN A 98 -2.81 6.62 -6.64
C ASN A 98 -4.18 6.32 -6.02
N PHE A 99 -4.27 6.10 -4.70
CA PHE A 99 -5.56 5.97 -4.02
C PHE A 99 -6.37 7.26 -4.08
N TRP A 100 -5.75 8.40 -3.77
CA TRP A 100 -6.39 9.71 -3.86
C TRP A 100 -6.95 9.99 -5.26
N ARG A 101 -6.16 9.73 -6.32
CA ARG A 101 -6.59 9.92 -7.71
C ARG A 101 -7.78 9.04 -8.10
N LYS A 102 -7.84 7.80 -7.62
CA LYS A 102 -9.00 6.92 -7.87
C LYS A 102 -10.30 7.46 -7.25
N ALA A 103 -10.18 8.22 -6.18
CA ALA A 103 -11.30 8.90 -5.53
C ALA A 103 -11.64 10.27 -6.14
N GLN A 104 -10.93 10.69 -7.19
CA GLN A 104 -11.28 11.92 -7.89
C GLN A 104 -12.30 11.66 -9.01
N PRO A 105 -13.19 12.63 -9.27
CA PRO A 105 -14.06 12.56 -10.44
C PRO A 105 -13.26 12.63 -11.73
N HIS A 106 -13.52 11.70 -12.65
CA HIS A 106 -12.94 11.62 -13.97
C HIS A 106 -13.81 12.32 -15.01
N MET A 107 -13.19 12.61 -16.17
CA MET A 107 -13.92 13.05 -17.35
C MET A 107 -14.47 11.83 -18.08
N LEU A 108 -15.78 11.86 -18.34
CA LEU A 108 -16.49 10.85 -19.12
C LEU A 108 -16.29 11.08 -20.62
N SER A 109 -16.63 10.08 -21.44
CA SER A 109 -16.47 10.11 -22.90
C SER A 109 -17.29 11.21 -23.58
N ASN A 110 -18.39 11.63 -22.97
CA ASN A 110 -19.24 12.75 -23.41
C ASN A 110 -18.70 14.13 -22.99
N GLY A 111 -17.52 14.19 -22.36
CA GLY A 111 -16.91 15.43 -21.88
C GLY A 111 -17.49 15.97 -20.57
N THR A 112 -18.42 15.27 -19.90
CA THR A 112 -18.89 15.67 -18.57
C THR A 112 -18.00 15.09 -17.48
N ARG A 113 -17.97 15.74 -16.31
CA ARG A 113 -17.25 15.23 -15.14
C ARG A 113 -18.18 14.32 -14.33
N GLU A 114 -17.66 13.21 -13.82
CA GLU A 114 -18.43 12.36 -12.91
C GLU A 114 -18.94 13.14 -11.70
N THR A 115 -20.12 12.74 -11.24
CA THR A 115 -20.68 13.11 -9.94
C THR A 115 -19.97 12.34 -8.83
N MET A 116 -20.04 12.85 -7.60
CA MET A 116 -19.49 12.13 -6.44
C MET A 116 -20.20 10.79 -6.20
N GLN A 117 -21.46 10.66 -6.61
CA GLN A 117 -22.19 9.39 -6.56
C GLN A 117 -21.55 8.35 -7.51
N GLU A 118 -21.30 8.73 -8.77
CA GLU A 118 -20.65 7.84 -9.75
C GLU A 118 -19.23 7.45 -9.32
N VAL A 119 -18.49 8.37 -8.71
CA VAL A 119 -17.18 8.06 -8.11
C VAL A 119 -17.32 7.01 -7.01
N GLY A 120 -18.30 7.19 -6.11
CA GLY A 120 -18.61 6.24 -5.04
C GLY A 120 -18.94 4.84 -5.58
N ASP A 121 -19.87 4.77 -6.54
CA ASP A 121 -20.31 3.51 -7.16
C ASP A 121 -19.14 2.79 -7.84
N ARG A 122 -18.28 3.53 -8.56
CA ARG A 122 -17.07 2.99 -9.17
C ARG A 122 -16.11 2.41 -8.13
N LEU A 123 -15.87 3.11 -7.02
CA LEU A 123 -14.98 2.64 -5.96
C LEU A 123 -15.50 1.38 -5.26
N VAL A 124 -16.81 1.30 -5.04
CA VAL A 124 -17.48 0.11 -4.52
C VAL A 124 -17.30 -1.07 -5.48
N ASN A 125 -17.53 -0.85 -6.78
CA ASN A 125 -17.35 -1.89 -7.80
C ASN A 125 -15.90 -2.41 -7.86
N GLN A 126 -14.91 -1.51 -7.88
CA GLN A 126 -13.48 -1.89 -7.84
C GLN A 126 -13.13 -2.69 -6.57
N THR A 127 -13.70 -2.30 -5.43
CA THR A 127 -13.51 -3.02 -4.17
C THR A 127 -14.10 -4.42 -4.22
N ASN A 128 -15.31 -4.56 -4.78
CA ASN A 128 -15.98 -5.84 -4.94
C ASN A 128 -15.21 -6.78 -5.88
N GLU A 129 -14.74 -6.29 -7.03
CA GLU A 129 -13.91 -7.06 -7.97
C GLU A 129 -12.63 -7.56 -7.30
N ARG A 130 -11.93 -6.68 -6.57
CA ARG A 130 -10.73 -7.04 -5.80
C ARG A 130 -11.05 -8.14 -4.79
N LEU A 131 -12.12 -8.00 -4.02
CA LEU A 131 -12.54 -9.01 -3.03
C LEU A 131 -12.89 -10.35 -3.68
N GLN A 132 -13.52 -10.34 -4.85
CA GLN A 132 -13.80 -11.57 -5.60
C GLN A 132 -12.51 -12.28 -6.01
N LEU A 133 -11.54 -11.56 -6.59
CA LEU A 133 -10.24 -12.12 -6.95
C LEU A 133 -9.50 -12.66 -5.73
N THR A 134 -9.47 -11.92 -4.62
CA THR A 134 -8.86 -12.36 -3.37
C THR A 134 -9.51 -13.66 -2.89
N ARG A 135 -10.84 -13.76 -2.87
CA ARG A 135 -11.55 -14.99 -2.47
C ARG A 135 -11.16 -16.18 -3.34
N VAL A 136 -11.06 -16.00 -4.65
CA VAL A 136 -10.63 -17.06 -5.58
C VAL A 136 -9.20 -17.51 -5.27
N LEU A 137 -8.27 -16.57 -5.09
CA LEU A 137 -6.88 -16.88 -4.75
C LEU A 137 -6.78 -17.56 -3.38
N THR A 138 -7.44 -17.03 -2.36
CA THR A 138 -7.47 -17.64 -1.02
C THR A 138 -8.02 -19.06 -1.07
N ARG A 139 -9.11 -19.31 -1.81
CA ARG A 139 -9.64 -20.68 -1.98
C ARG A 139 -8.63 -21.61 -2.65
N ARG A 140 -7.90 -21.14 -3.66
CA ARG A 140 -6.85 -21.93 -4.34
C ARG A 140 -5.71 -22.27 -3.38
N VAL A 141 -5.19 -21.27 -2.66
CA VAL A 141 -4.13 -21.45 -1.66
C VAL A 141 -4.59 -22.42 -0.57
N MET A 142 -5.77 -22.20 0.02
CA MET A 142 -6.30 -23.09 1.05
C MET A 142 -6.48 -24.53 0.57
N LYS A 143 -6.94 -24.73 -0.68
CA LYS A 143 -7.07 -26.06 -1.26
C LYS A 143 -5.71 -26.74 -1.43
N PHE A 144 -4.70 -26.01 -1.90
CA PHE A 144 -3.33 -26.50 -2.03
C PHE A 144 -2.75 -26.89 -0.66
N GLU A 145 -2.81 -25.98 0.31
CA GLU A 145 -2.31 -26.21 1.68
C GLU A 145 -3.01 -27.39 2.34
N THR A 146 -4.33 -27.52 2.15
CA THR A 146 -5.08 -28.67 2.68
C THR A 146 -4.62 -29.98 2.04
N ARG A 147 -4.43 -30.01 0.72
CA ARG A 147 -3.91 -31.19 0.01
C ARG A 147 -2.55 -31.58 0.55
N LYS A 148 -1.62 -30.63 0.60
CA LYS A 148 -0.25 -30.84 1.10
C LYS A 148 -0.26 -31.37 2.53
N LYS A 149 -1.08 -30.79 3.40
CA LYS A 149 -1.22 -31.24 4.80
C LYS A 149 -1.74 -32.68 4.89
N VAL A 150 -2.76 -33.01 4.10
CA VAL A 150 -3.37 -34.35 4.12
C VAL A 150 -2.41 -35.41 3.58
N THR A 151 -1.76 -35.17 2.44
CA THR A 151 -0.82 -36.12 1.84
C THR A 151 0.41 -36.32 2.72
N LEU A 152 0.91 -35.26 3.37
CA LEU A 152 2.01 -35.34 4.32
C LEU A 152 1.63 -36.18 5.54
N ALA A 153 0.44 -35.93 6.12
CA ALA A 153 -0.03 -36.66 7.30
C ALA A 153 -0.26 -38.15 7.00
N LEU A 154 -0.84 -38.47 5.84
CA LEU A 154 -1.07 -39.86 5.43
C LEU A 154 0.25 -40.58 5.13
N LEU A 155 1.20 -39.93 4.44
CA LEU A 155 2.53 -40.50 4.23
C LEU A 155 3.23 -40.80 5.56
N SER A 156 3.16 -39.86 6.51
CA SER A 156 3.71 -40.07 7.86
C SER A 156 3.07 -41.27 8.58
N ASP A 157 1.75 -41.44 8.49
CA ASP A 157 1.05 -42.63 9.03
C ASP A 157 1.51 -43.92 8.35
N ARG A 158 1.66 -43.92 7.02
CA ARG A 158 2.10 -45.09 6.26
C ARG A 158 3.51 -45.52 6.63
N ILE A 159 4.42 -44.56 6.77
CA ILE A 159 5.80 -44.82 7.23
C ILE A 159 5.79 -45.40 8.65
N ALA A 160 4.99 -44.83 9.56
CA ALA A 160 4.93 -45.30 10.94
C ALA A 160 4.30 -46.70 11.09
N THR A 161 3.32 -47.03 10.24
CA THR A 161 2.58 -48.29 10.31
C THR A 161 3.10 -49.39 9.36
N GLY A 162 4.07 -49.07 8.50
CA GLY A 162 4.69 -50.02 7.58
C GLY A 162 3.74 -50.56 6.50
N LYS A 163 2.81 -49.74 6.01
CA LYS A 163 1.80 -50.18 5.01
C LYS A 163 2.38 -50.20 3.59
N ASP A 164 1.96 -51.18 2.79
CA ASP A 164 2.43 -51.43 1.42
C ASP A 164 2.14 -50.28 0.44
N ASP A 165 1.17 -49.41 0.73
CA ASP A 165 0.78 -48.27 -0.11
C ASP A 165 1.70 -47.04 0.08
N GLN A 166 2.76 -47.12 0.90
CA GLN A 166 3.66 -45.99 1.19
C GLN A 166 4.23 -45.32 -0.08
N ALA A 167 4.70 -46.11 -1.05
CA ALA A 167 5.29 -45.57 -2.29
C ALA A 167 4.30 -44.72 -3.10
N VAL A 168 3.02 -45.11 -3.08
CA VAL A 168 1.94 -44.36 -3.74
C VAL A 168 1.74 -43.01 -3.05
N TRP A 169 1.71 -42.98 -1.72
CA TRP A 169 1.56 -41.73 -0.97
C TRP A 169 2.78 -40.81 -1.08
N ALA A 170 3.99 -41.37 -1.18
CA ALA A 170 5.21 -40.59 -1.42
C ALA A 170 5.18 -39.91 -2.80
N TYR A 171 4.74 -40.64 -3.83
CA TYR A 171 4.53 -40.08 -5.17
C TYR A 171 3.45 -38.99 -5.16
N LEU A 172 2.31 -39.22 -4.50
CA LEU A 172 1.24 -38.23 -4.38
C LEU A 172 1.68 -36.96 -3.65
N GLN A 173 2.48 -37.08 -2.58
CA GLN A 173 3.05 -35.93 -1.89
C GLN A 173 3.96 -35.11 -2.81
N SER A 174 4.88 -35.78 -3.53
CA SER A 174 5.77 -35.13 -4.50
C SER A 174 5.00 -34.42 -5.61
N LEU A 175 3.93 -35.04 -6.12
CA LEU A 175 3.06 -34.42 -7.11
C LEU A 175 2.38 -33.18 -6.55
N VAL A 176 1.86 -33.23 -5.32
CA VAL A 176 1.22 -32.06 -4.69
C VAL A 176 2.21 -30.93 -4.45
N GLU A 177 3.48 -31.21 -4.13
CA GLU A 177 4.51 -30.18 -3.92
C GLU A 177 5.00 -29.51 -5.21
N THR A 178 4.71 -30.10 -6.37
CA THR A 178 5.12 -29.62 -7.69
C THR A 178 3.99 -28.90 -8.46
N LEU A 179 2.79 -28.82 -7.89
CA LEU A 179 1.63 -28.08 -8.42
C LEU A 179 1.67 -26.58 -8.07
#